data_AF-A0A935ZR28-F1
#
_entry.id   AF-A0A935ZR28-F1
#
_cell.length_a   1.000
_cell.length_b   1.000
_cell.length_c   1.000
_cell.angle_alpha   90.00
_cell.angle_beta   90.00
_cell.angle_gamma   90.00
#
_symmetry.space_group_name_H-M   'P 1'
#
loop_
_entity.id
_entity.type
_entity.pdbx_description
1 polymer ?
#
loop_
_entity_poly.entity_id
_entity_poly.type
_entity_poly.pdbx_seq_one_letter_code
_entity_poly.pdbx_strand_id
1 'polypeptide(L)'
;MRRPAKVARQLALAHHLQAAIERGLVADQAALARKLGLTRARVTQLFDLLMLAADLQEQVLGLEAVDGAEPMAERTLREVAHAGTWAEQRAAWGKLMA
;
A
#
# COMPACT_ATOMS: atom_id res chain seq x y z
N MET A 1 -13.64 -3.98 18.86
CA MET A 1 -12.37 -3.21 18.85
C MET A 1 -12.07 -2.74 17.43
N ARG A 2 -11.74 -1.46 17.26
CA ARG A 2 -11.31 -0.87 15.98
C ARG A 2 -9.82 -0.59 16.02
N ARG A 3 -9.14 -0.81 14.89
CA ARG A 3 -7.73 -0.46 14.69
C ARG A 3 -7.50 -0.15 13.21
N PRO A 4 -6.42 0.54 12.84
CA PRO A 4 -6.05 0.68 11.43
C PRO A 4 -6.02 -0.69 10.75
N ALA A 5 -6.51 -0.76 9.51
CA ALA A 5 -6.44 -1.96 8.70
C ALA A 5 -4.98 -2.33 8.43
N LYS A 6 -4.71 -3.60 8.18
CA LYS A 6 -3.38 -4.08 7.79
C LYS A 6 -2.88 -3.35 6.54
N VAL A 7 -3.76 -3.14 5.57
CA VAL A 7 -3.45 -2.41 4.34
C VAL A 7 -3.11 -0.94 4.59
N ALA A 8 -3.81 -0.28 5.53
CA ALA A 8 -3.50 1.09 5.95
C ALA A 8 -2.08 1.18 6.53
N ARG A 9 -1.72 0.25 7.44
CA ARG A 9 -0.36 0.18 8.00
C ARG A 9 0.70 -0.13 6.94
N GLN A 10 0.37 -0.94 5.94
CA GLN A 10 1.28 -1.27 4.85
C GLN A 10 1.54 -0.07 3.95
N LEU A 11 0.51 0.70 3.60
CA LEU A 11 0.68 1.94 2.84
C LEU A 11 1.52 2.97 3.62
N ALA A 12 1.24 3.15 4.91
CA ALA A 12 2.04 4.02 5.77
C ALA A 12 3.51 3.56 5.84
N LEU A 13 3.75 2.24 5.94
CA LEU A 13 5.10 1.68 5.90
C LEU A 13 5.77 1.93 4.54
N ALA A 14 5.05 1.78 3.43
CA ALA A 14 5.59 2.03 2.10
C ALA A 14 6.12 3.47 1.98
N HIS A 15 5.35 4.46 2.44
CA HIS A 15 5.78 5.87 2.51
C HIS A 15 7.02 6.06 3.38
N HIS A 16 7.04 5.44 4.56
CA HIS A 16 8.20 5.52 5.45
C HIS A 16 9.48 4.95 4.82
N LEU A 17 9.37 3.83 4.11
CA LEU A 17 10.49 3.19 3.43
C LEU A 17 10.96 3.98 2.20
N GLN A 18 10.02 4.54 1.43
CA GLN A 18 10.31 5.44 0.31
C GLN A 18 11.08 6.68 0.81
N ALA A 19 10.61 7.30 1.89
CA ALA A 19 11.29 8.44 2.50
C ALA A 19 12.70 8.09 3.02
N ALA A 20 12.92 6.87 3.50
CA ALA A 20 14.25 6.42 3.91
C ALA A 20 15.22 6.30 2.71
N ILE A 21 14.73 5.89 1.54
CA ILE A 21 15.50 5.88 0.30
C ILE A 21 15.81 7.31 -0.16
N GLU A 22 14.79 8.18 -0.21
CA GLU A 22 14.95 9.57 -0.64
C GLU A 22 15.91 10.37 0.23
N ARG A 23 15.98 10.06 1.53
CA ARG A 23 16.94 10.66 2.47
C ARG A 23 18.33 10.03 2.41
N GLY A 24 18.55 9.03 1.56
CA GLY A 24 19.82 8.31 1.44
C GLY A 24 20.16 7.39 2.62
N LEU A 25 19.19 7.09 3.51
CA LEU A 25 19.40 6.18 4.64
C LEU A 25 19.48 4.71 4.19
N VAL A 26 18.92 4.40 3.03
CA VAL A 26 19.00 3.11 2.35
C VAL A 26 19.17 3.37 0.85
N ALA A 27 20.06 2.64 0.19
CA ALA A 27 20.41 2.91 -1.21
C ALA A 27 19.24 2.74 -2.19
N ASP A 28 18.48 1.65 -2.06
CA ASP A 28 17.39 1.29 -2.98
C ASP A 28 16.45 0.23 -2.36
N GLN A 29 15.42 -0.15 -3.12
CA GLN A 29 14.46 -1.21 -2.72
C GLN A 29 15.12 -2.59 -2.54
N ALA A 30 16.21 -2.90 -3.26
CA ALA A 30 16.91 -4.17 -3.11
C ALA A 30 17.71 -4.22 -1.81
N ALA A 31 18.30 -3.10 -1.39
CA ALA A 31 18.93 -2.91 -0.10
C ALA A 31 17.91 -2.98 1.03
N LEU A 32 16.72 -2.39 0.86
CA LEU A 32 15.61 -2.57 1.80
C LEU A 32 15.23 -4.03 1.98
N ALA A 33 15.05 -4.77 0.88
CA ALA A 33 14.69 -6.19 0.91
C ALA A 33 15.70 -6.98 1.76
N ARG A 34 17.01 -6.80 1.50
CA ARG A 34 18.08 -7.43 2.30
C ARG A 34 18.02 -7.03 3.76
N LYS A 35 17.88 -5.73 4.06
CA LYS A 35 17.88 -5.18 5.43
C LYS A 35 16.70 -5.69 6.26
N LEU A 36 15.54 -5.89 5.64
CA LEU A 36 14.31 -6.33 6.31
C LEU A 36 14.11 -7.86 6.27
N GLY A 37 15.03 -8.62 5.66
CA GLY A 37 14.85 -10.06 5.47
C GLY A 37 13.66 -10.43 4.56
N LEU A 38 13.28 -9.53 3.66
CA LEU A 38 12.17 -9.71 2.73
C LEU A 38 12.68 -10.08 1.34
N THR A 39 11.83 -10.77 0.56
CA THR A 39 12.09 -10.94 -0.86
C THR A 39 11.94 -9.60 -1.59
N ARG A 40 12.66 -9.43 -2.71
CA ARG A 40 12.49 -8.23 -3.56
C ARG A 40 11.04 -8.07 -4.03
N ALA A 41 10.41 -9.19 -4.43
CA ALA A 41 9.01 -9.20 -4.84
C ALA A 41 8.08 -8.67 -3.74
N ARG A 42 8.35 -8.96 -2.46
CA ARG A 42 7.53 -8.45 -1.37
C ARG A 42 7.69 -6.94 -1.16
N VAL A 43 8.90 -6.41 -1.33
CA VAL A 43 9.15 -4.96 -1.31
C VAL A 43 8.44 -4.28 -2.47
N THR A 44 8.52 -4.83 -3.68
CA THR A 44 7.79 -4.31 -4.85
C THR A 44 6.29 -4.28 -4.58
N GLN A 45 5.70 -5.37 -4.08
CA GLN A 45 4.27 -5.40 -3.74
C GLN A 45 3.86 -4.31 -2.73
N LEU A 46 4.72 -4.02 -1.76
CA LEU A 46 4.47 -2.96 -0.80
C LEU A 46 4.52 -1.57 -1.45
N PHE A 47 5.48 -1.36 -2.36
CA PHE A 47 5.68 -0.09 -3.06
C PHE A 47 4.65 0.14 -4.17
N ASP A 48 4.05 -0.91 -4.73
CA ASP A 48 2.92 -0.79 -5.67
C ASP A 48 1.75 0.00 -5.05
N LEU A 49 1.58 -0.03 -3.71
CA LEU A 49 0.56 0.75 -3.03
C LEU A 49 0.78 2.27 -3.18
N LEU A 50 2.01 2.72 -3.42
CA LEU A 50 2.33 4.12 -3.68
C LEU A 50 1.91 4.58 -5.09
N MET A 51 1.54 3.65 -5.97
CA MET A 51 1.04 3.94 -7.32
C MET A 51 -0.46 4.23 -7.35
N LEU A 52 -1.16 4.05 -6.22
CA LEU A 52 -2.55 4.48 -6.08
C LEU A 52 -2.66 6.00 -6.27
N ALA A 53 -3.76 6.46 -6.85
CA ALA A 53 -4.12 7.87 -6.87
C ALA A 53 -4.14 8.44 -5.45
N ALA A 54 -3.72 9.70 -5.28
CA ALA A 54 -3.51 10.29 -3.96
C ALA A 54 -4.77 10.23 -3.05
N ASP A 55 -5.94 10.51 -3.62
CA ASP A 55 -7.23 10.43 -2.93
C ASP A 55 -7.61 8.98 -2.52
N LEU A 56 -7.13 7.97 -3.25
CA LEU A 56 -7.30 6.57 -2.88
C LEU A 56 -6.32 6.16 -1.77
N GLN A 57 -5.10 6.69 -1.78
CA GLN A 57 -4.16 6.48 -0.68
C GLN A 57 -4.72 7.02 0.65
N GLU A 58 -5.33 8.22 0.64
CA GLU A 58 -5.99 8.79 1.81
C GLU A 58 -7.13 7.90 2.32
N GLN A 59 -7.98 7.40 1.43
CA GLN A 59 -9.06 6.47 1.78
C GLN A 59 -8.53 5.15 2.37
N VAL A 60 -7.48 4.59 1.78
CA VAL A 60 -6.83 3.37 2.29
C VAL A 60 -6.25 3.59 3.69
N LEU A 61 -5.64 4.75 3.95
CA LEU A 61 -5.13 5.11 5.29
C LEU A 61 -6.26 5.22 6.33
N GLY A 62 -7.47 5.58 5.90
CA GLY A 62 -8.66 5.63 6.74
C GLY A 62 -9.34 4.28 6.99
N LEU A 63 -8.93 3.20 6.32
CA LEU A 63 -9.54 1.88 6.51
C LEU A 63 -9.23 1.31 7.90
N GLU A 64 -10.25 0.75 8.54
CA GLU A 64 -10.15 0.10 9.84
C GLU A 64 -10.43 -1.40 9.74
N ALA A 65 -9.77 -2.18 10.58
CA ALA A 65 -10.20 -3.53 10.90
C ALA A 65 -11.17 -3.46 12.10
N VAL A 66 -12.31 -4.13 11.98
CA VAL A 66 -13.36 -4.17 13.00
C VAL A 66 -13.45 -5.58 13.55
N ASP A 67 -13.27 -5.73 14.86
CA ASP A 67 -13.34 -7.02 15.56
C ASP A 67 -12.43 -8.10 14.94
N GLY A 68 -11.26 -7.66 14.45
CA GLY A 68 -10.25 -8.51 13.83
C GLY A 68 -10.45 -8.77 12.34
N ALA A 69 -11.61 -8.43 11.76
CA ALA A 69 -11.87 -8.55 10.34
C ALA A 69 -11.18 -7.42 9.56
N GLU A 70 -10.35 -7.78 8.59
CA GLU A 70 -9.73 -6.83 7.66
C GLU A 70 -10.71 -6.51 6.53
N PRO A 71 -10.81 -5.24 6.09
CA PRO A 71 -11.77 -4.82 5.07
C PRO A 71 -11.44 -5.41 3.69
N MET A 72 -10.16 -5.68 3.42
CA MET A 72 -9.69 -6.29 2.17
C MET A 72 -8.27 -6.84 2.32
N ALA A 73 -7.88 -7.69 1.37
CA ALA A 73 -6.51 -8.13 1.22
C ALA A 73 -5.68 -7.07 0.48
N GLU A 74 -4.37 -7.01 0.78
CA GLU A 74 -3.44 -6.12 0.09
C GLU A 74 -3.37 -6.37 -1.43
N ARG A 75 -3.53 -7.64 -1.85
CA ARG A 75 -3.61 -7.99 -3.28
C ARG A 75 -4.71 -7.22 -4.02
N THR A 76 -5.86 -7.02 -3.39
CA THR A 76 -6.98 -6.27 -3.96
C THR A 76 -6.59 -4.82 -4.23
N LEU A 77 -5.81 -4.19 -3.35
CA LEU A 77 -5.30 -2.84 -3.57
C LEU A 77 -4.29 -2.77 -4.71
N ARG A 78 -3.43 -3.78 -4.86
CA ARG A 78 -2.51 -3.82 -6.00
C ARG A 78 -3.24 -3.95 -7.33
N GLU A 79 -4.33 -4.71 -7.39
CA GLU A 79 -5.16 -4.78 -8.60
C GLU A 79 -5.73 -3.41 -8.96
N VAL A 80 -6.11 -2.59 -7.97
CA VAL A 80 -6.49 -1.18 -8.18
C VAL A 80 -5.31 -0.33 -8.62
N ALA A 81 -4.15 -0.43 -7.97
CA ALA A 81 -2.95 0.34 -8.31
C ALA A 81 -2.48 0.10 -9.75
N HIS A 82 -2.68 -1.11 -10.26
CA HIS A 82 -2.31 -1.52 -11.63
C HIS A 82 -3.47 -1.39 -12.65
N ALA A 83 -4.59 -0.77 -12.28
CA ALA A 83 -5.75 -0.62 -13.17
C ALA A 83 -5.54 0.38 -14.34
N GLY A 84 -4.39 1.07 -14.39
CA GLY A 84 -4.05 2.04 -15.43
C GLY A 84 -4.08 3.47 -14.90
N THR A 85 -4.81 4.34 -15.61
CA THR A 85 -4.99 5.75 -15.26
C THR A 85 -5.69 5.91 -13.90
N TRP A 86 -5.50 7.04 -13.24
CA TRP A 86 -6.21 7.32 -11.97
C TRP A 86 -7.74 7.30 -12.11
N ALA A 87 -8.29 7.60 -13.29
CA ALA A 87 -9.72 7.44 -13.53
C ALA A 87 -10.15 5.97 -13.48
N GLU A 88 -9.37 5.07 -14.10
CA GLU A 88 -9.60 3.62 -14.05
C GLU A 88 -9.40 3.06 -12.63
N GLN A 89 -8.39 3.56 -11.90
CA GLN A 89 -8.19 3.20 -10.49
C GLN A 89 -9.41 3.58 -9.63
N ARG A 90 -9.92 4.82 -9.77
CA ARG A 90 -11.12 5.27 -9.04
C ARG A 90 -12.36 4.47 -9.41
N ALA A 91 -12.52 4.11 -10.70
CA ALA A 91 -13.62 3.26 -11.13
C ALA A 91 -13.52 1.84 -10.55
N ALA A 92 -12.32 1.26 -10.48
CA ALA A 92 -12.08 -0.04 -9.84
C ALA A 92 -12.33 0.03 -8.33
N TRP A 93 -11.84 1.08 -7.66
CA TRP A 93 -12.07 1.33 -6.25
C TRP A 93 -13.55 1.49 -5.91
N GLY A 94 -14.29 2.26 -6.70
CA GLY A 94 -15.73 2.44 -6.52
C GLY A 94 -16.51 1.12 -6.57
N LYS A 95 -16.08 0.16 -7.40
CA LYS A 95 -16.68 -1.19 -7.45
C LYS A 95 -16.37 -2.04 -6.23
N LEU A 96 -15.25 -1.80 -5.55
CA LEU A 96 -14.86 -2.52 -4.33
C LEU A 96 -15.56 -1.99 -3.08
N MET A 97 -15.92 -0.71 -3.09
CA MET A 97 -16.55 -0.02 -1.95
C MET A 97 -18.09 0.01 -2.02
N ALA A 98 -18.68 -0.46 -3.12
CA ALA A 98 -20.12 -0.59 -3.33
C ALA A 98 -20.67 -1.85 -2.65
#